data_AF-A0A431IVD7-F1
#
_entry.id   AF-A0A431IVD7-F1
#
_cell.length_a   1.000
_cell.length_b   1.000
_cell.length_c   1.000
_cell.angle_alpha   90.00
_cell.angle_beta   90.00
_cell.angle_gamma   90.00
#
_symmetry.space_group_name_H-M   'P 1'
#
loop_
_entity.id
_entity.type
_entity.pdbx_description
1 polymer ?
#
loop_
_entity_poly.entity_id
_entity_poly.type
_entity_poly.pdbx_seq_one_letter_code
_entity_poly.pdbx_strand_id
1 'polypeptide(L)' 'TMSSPDIRAGISLLIAALTAKGTSTIQNIEQIDRGYERIDERLRAIGANIVRV' A
#
# COMPACT_ATOMS: atom_id res chain seq x y z
N THR A 1 4.95 10.84 4.28
CA THR A 1 4.19 9.87 5.09
C THR A 1 2.72 10.20 5.04
N MET A 2 1.87 9.20 4.90
CA MET A 2 0.40 9.34 4.84
C MET A 2 -0.26 8.21 5.61
N SER A 3 -1.50 8.40 6.06
CA SER A 3 -2.29 7.36 6.72
C SER A 3 -3.52 7.01 5.88
N SER A 4 -3.82 5.72 5.77
CA SER A 4 -5.01 5.24 5.07
C SER A 4 -6.25 5.38 5.99
N PRO A 5 -7.29 6.15 5.59
CA PRO A 5 -8.49 6.30 6.40
C PRO A 5 -9.48 5.14 6.24
N ASP A 6 -9.43 4.40 5.12
CA ASP A 6 -10.33 3.30 4.80
C ASP A 6 -9.76 2.39 3.70
N ILE A 7 -10.43 1.26 3.45
CA ILE A 7 -10.03 0.23 2.46
C ILE A 7 -9.77 0.83 1.07
N ARG A 8 -10.68 1.66 0.55
CA ARG A 8 -10.64 2.15 -0.85
C ARG A 8 -9.63 3.29 -1.00
N ALA A 9 -9.62 4.22 -0.07
CA ALA A 9 -8.63 5.28 -0.02
C ALA A 9 -7.21 4.69 0.13
N GLY A 10 -7.05 3.65 0.95
CA GLY A 10 -5.78 2.97 1.15
C GLY A 10 -5.18 2.40 -0.13
N ILE A 11 -5.96 1.65 -0.91
CA ILE A 11 -5.46 1.11 -2.19
C ILE A 11 -5.15 2.21 -3.19
N SER A 12 -5.97 3.26 -3.22
CA SER A 12 -5.72 4.42 -4.10
C SER A 12 -4.38 5.08 -3.77
N LEU A 13 -4.09 5.28 -2.48
CA LEU A 13 -2.82 5.81 -2.00
C LEU A 13 -1.65 4.86 -2.29
N LEU A 14 -1.85 3.54 -2.15
CA LEU A 14 -0.84 2.53 -2.47
C LEU A 14 -0.45 2.58 -3.95
N ILE A 15 -1.42 2.65 -4.86
CA ILE A 15 -1.17 2.76 -6.29
C ILE A 15 -0.47 4.10 -6.63
N ALA A 16 -0.91 5.19 -6.01
CA ALA A 16 -0.24 6.48 -6.15
C ALA A 16 1.22 6.43 -5.66
N ALA A 17 1.48 5.77 -4.53
CA ALA A 17 2.82 5.59 -3.97
C ALA A 17 3.74 4.77 -4.89
N LEU A 18 3.21 3.78 -5.61
CA LEU A 18 3.98 2.98 -6.57
C LEU A 18 4.45 3.78 -7.80
N THR A 19 3.75 4.87 -8.14
CA THR A 19 4.10 5.73 -9.29
C THR A 19 4.82 7.02 -8.87
N ALA A 20 4.76 7.37 -7.59
CA ALA A 20 5.41 8.55 -7.04
C ALA A 20 6.94 8.43 -7.11
N LYS A 21 7.61 9.56 -7.32
CA LYS A 21 9.07 9.64 -7.21
C LYS A 21 9.49 9.62 -5.73
N GLY A 22 10.53 8.86 -5.42
CA GLY A 22 11.08 8.75 -4.07
C GLY A 22 10.43 7.62 -3.25
N THR A 23 10.47 7.74 -1.92
CA THR A 23 9.94 6.72 -1.00
C THR A 23 8.68 7.23 -0.31
N SER A 24 7.61 6.45 -0.41
CA SER A 24 6.36 6.72 0.30
C SER A 24 6.20 5.78 1.48
N THR A 25 5.70 6.30 2.60
CA THR A 25 5.34 5.52 3.78
C THR A 25 3.85 5.67 4.04
N ILE A 26 3.14 4.54 4.05
CA ILE A 26 1.70 4.45 4.31
C ILE A 26 1.51 3.80 5.68
N GLN A 27 0.73 4.46 6.54
CA GLN A 27 0.33 3.99 7.87
C GLN A 27 -1.10 3.46 7.85
N ASN A 28 -1.49 2.74 8.91
CA ASN A 28 -2.81 2.11 9.09
C ASN A 28 -3.15 1.10 7.97
N ILE A 29 -2.16 0.26 7.64
CA ILE A 29 -2.30 -0.77 6.60
C ILE A 29 -3.39 -1.80 6.95
N GLU A 30 -3.77 -1.95 8.22
CA GLU A 30 -4.84 -2.87 8.63
C GLU A 30 -6.19 -2.52 7.97
N GLN A 31 -6.41 -1.26 7.58
CA GLN A 31 -7.60 -0.90 6.82
C GLN A 31 -7.60 -1.52 5.43
N ILE A 32 -6.46 -1.64 4.77
CA ILE A 32 -6.35 -2.25 3.44
C ILE A 32 -6.52 -3.77 3.54
N ASP A 33 -5.91 -4.40 4.55
CA ASP A 33 -5.95 -5.87 4.70
C ASP A 33 -7.37 -6.42 4.86
N ARG A 34 -8.29 -5.63 5.42
CA ARG A 34 -9.71 -5.98 5.54
C ARG A 34 -10.40 -6.26 4.20
N GLY A 35 -9.87 -5.72 3.10
CA GLY A 35 -10.41 -5.92 1.75
C GLY A 35 -9.45 -6.58 0.77
N TYR A 36 -8.15 -6.65 1.11
CA TYR A 36 -7.11 -7.12 0.20
C TYR A 36 -6.13 -8.04 0.91
N GLU A 37 -6.34 -9.34 0.75
CA GLU A 37 -5.47 -10.36 1.32
C GLU A 37 -4.06 -10.31 0.71
N ARG A 38 -3.06 -10.27 1.60
CA ARG A 38 -1.61 -10.35 1.30
C ARG A 38 -1.20 -9.44 0.15
N ILE A 39 -1.72 -8.22 0.12
CA ILE A 39 -1.55 -7.31 -1.01
C ILE A 39 -0.08 -6.95 -1.25
N ASP A 40 0.72 -6.81 -0.20
CA ASP A 40 2.15 -6.53 -0.29
C ASP A 40 2.92 -7.67 -0.97
N GLU A 41 2.55 -8.93 -0.70
CA GLU A 41 3.17 -10.09 -1.33
C GLU A 41 2.79 -10.19 -2.81
N ARG A 42 1.51 -9.97 -3.12
CA ARG A 42 1.00 -9.99 -4.50
C ARG A 42 1.64 -8.90 -5.35
N LEU A 43 1.83 -7.72 -4.77
CA LEU A 43 2.52 -6.61 -5.44
C LEU A 43 4.02 -6.89 -5.60
N ARG A 44 4.69 -7.46 -4.59
CA ARG A 44 6.09 -7.91 -4.72
C ARG A 44 6.26 -8.97 -5.81
N ALA A 45 5.32 -9.90 -5.93
CA ALA A 45 5.34 -10.94 -6.96
C ALA A 45 5.28 -10.40 -8.40
N ILE A 46 4.77 -9.17 -8.59
CA ILE A 46 4.75 -8.48 -9.89
C ILE A 46 5.83 -7.40 -10.01
N GLY A 47 6.79 -7.35 -9.09
CA GLY A 47 7.96 -6.47 -9.15
C GLY A 47 7.84 -5.14 -8.41
N ALA A 48 6.81 -4.95 -7.58
CA ALA A 48 6.73 -3.74 -6.75
C ALA A 48 7.80 -3.75 -5.65
N ASN A 49 8.54 -2.64 -5.52
CA ASN A 49 9.47 -2.43 -4.42
C ASN A 49 8.72 -1.90 -3.19
N ILE A 50 8.17 -2.82 -2.39
CA ILE A 50 7.43 -2.54 -1.16
C ILE A 50 7.93 -3.41 -0.01
N VAL A 51 8.00 -2.84 1.18
CA VAL A 51 8.36 -3.53 2.43
C VAL A 51 7.34 -3.18 3.49
N ARG A 52 6.94 -4.19 4.26
CA ARG A 52 6.05 -4.06 5.41
C ARG A 52 6.90 -4.08 6.69
N VAL A 53 6.68 -3.11 7.57
CA VAL A 53 7.45 -2.87 8.81
C VAL A 53 6.53 -2.90 10.01
#